data_AF-A0A2C6ACZ9-F1
#
_entry.id   AF-A0A2C6ACZ9-F1
#
_cell.length_a   1.000
_cell.length_b   1.000
_cell.length_c   1.000
_cell.angle_alpha   90.00
_cell.angle_beta   90.00
_cell.angle_gamma   90.00
#
_symmetry.space_group_name_H-M   'P 1'
#
loop_
_entity.id
_entity.type
_entity.pdbx_description
1 polymer ?
#
loop_
_entity_poly.entity_id
_entity_poly.type
_entity_poly.pdbx_seq_one_letter_code
_entity_poly.pdbx_strand_id
1 'polypeptide(L)'
;MLGVNGYVWISRHVEPDDGGGDDDGALGRMDETVSHRAYASQNDAIDAATFREIARFRSVVLALVQHGLPVDEDTVTRAYAAAVDMAAHAPDDIYLGGDRGRRLVAALSGS
;
A
#
# COMPACT_ATOMS: atom_id res chain seq x y z
N MET A 1 4.73 -1.33 -3.34
CA MET A 1 5.57 -1.98 -4.36
C MET A 1 5.33 -3.49 -4.35
N LEU A 2 5.10 -4.09 -5.52
CA LEU A 2 4.88 -5.53 -5.68
C LEU A 2 6.13 -6.15 -6.32
N GLY A 3 6.87 -6.96 -5.56
CA GLY A 3 8.06 -7.65 -6.05
C GLY A 3 7.71 -8.92 -6.80
N VAL A 4 8.41 -9.21 -7.90
CA VAL A 4 8.21 -10.42 -8.72
C VAL A 4 8.60 -11.72 -7.99
N ASN A 5 9.28 -11.61 -6.84
CA ASN A 5 9.67 -12.72 -5.96
C ASN A 5 8.66 -13.00 -4.84
N GLY A 6 7.48 -12.37 -4.88
CA GLY A 6 6.43 -12.54 -3.88
C GLY A 6 6.56 -11.65 -2.64
N TYR A 7 7.59 -10.80 -2.55
CA TYR A 7 7.70 -9.80 -1.49
C TYR A 7 6.85 -8.58 -1.84
N VAL A 8 6.06 -8.12 -0.88
CA VAL A 8 5.20 -6.94 -1.01
C VAL A 8 5.63 -5.91 0.03
N TRP A 9 5.93 -4.70 -0.43
CA TRP A 9 6.25 -3.56 0.43
C TRP A 9 5.09 -2.56 0.40
N ILE A 10 4.48 -2.32 1.56
CA ILE A 10 3.38 -1.37 1.76
C ILE A 10 3.89 -0.27 2.68
N SER A 11 3.85 0.98 2.20
CA SER A 11 4.35 2.13 2.93
C SER A 11 3.47 3.35 2.69
N ARG A 12 3.59 4.37 3.55
CA ARG A 12 3.03 5.70 3.28
C ARG A 12 3.58 6.23 1.96
N HIS A 13 2.74 6.89 1.17
CA HIS A 13 3.19 7.61 -0.02
C HIS A 13 3.98 8.86 0.41
N VAL A 14 5.12 9.08 -0.24
CA VAL A 14 5.94 10.28 -0.09
C VAL A 14 6.00 10.91 -1.47
N GLU A 15 5.60 12.17 -1.58
CA GLU A 15 5.72 12.92 -2.83
C GLU A 15 7.21 13.05 -3.19
N PRO A 16 7.60 12.80 -4.45
CA PRO A 16 8.96 13.09 -4.87
C PRO A 16 9.18 14.60 -4.75
N ASP A 17 10.25 15.00 -4.06
CA ASP A 17 10.66 16.41 -3.97
C ASP A 17 10.92 16.92 -5.40
N ASP A 18 10.09 17.83 -5.90
CA ASP A 18 10.11 18.37 -7.27
C ASP A 18 11.29 19.33 -7.51
N GLY A 19 12.50 18.90 -7.15
CA GLY A 19 13.78 19.59 -7.28
C GLY A 19 14.32 19.70 -8.71
N GLY A 20 13.46 20.04 -9.67
CA GLY A 20 13.83 20.46 -11.01
C GLY A 20 13.88 21.98 -11.12
N GLY A 21 14.94 22.60 -10.61
CA GLY A 21 15.25 24.02 -10.82
C GLY A 21 16.76 24.25 -10.75
N ASP A 22 17.34 24.78 -11.84
CA ASP A 22 18.77 25.05 -12.07
C ASP A 22 19.45 25.85 -10.93
N ASP A 23 20.00 25.17 -9.93
CA ASP A 23 21.07 25.74 -9.09
C ASP A 23 22.12 24.66 -8.79
N ASP A 24 23.21 24.72 -9.55
CA ASP A 24 24.33 23.76 -9.59
C ASP A 24 25.10 23.63 -8.24
N GLY A 25 24.69 24.39 -7.21
CA GLY A 25 25.24 24.35 -5.85
C GLY A 25 24.30 23.79 -4.76
N ALA A 26 23.02 23.54 -5.08
CA ALA A 26 22.04 22.98 -4.15
C ALA A 26 21.97 21.44 -4.19
N LEU A 27 22.23 20.86 -5.36
CA LEU A 27 22.16 19.42 -5.63
C LEU A 27 23.12 18.60 -4.75
N GLY A 28 24.35 19.09 -4.50
CA GLY A 28 25.35 18.37 -3.71
C GLY A 28 25.02 18.22 -2.21
N ARG A 29 24.29 19.17 -1.62
CA ARG A 29 23.88 19.10 -0.20
C ARG A 29 22.62 18.26 0.03
N MET A 30 21.73 18.19 -0.96
CA MET A 30 20.49 17.41 -0.89
C MET A 30 20.76 15.92 -1.09
N ASP A 31 21.65 15.55 -2.02
CA ASP A 31 22.04 14.16 -2.26
C ASP A 31 22.67 13.50 -1.02
N GLU A 32 23.54 14.21 -0.30
CA GLU A 32 24.24 13.67 0.86
C GLU A 32 23.30 13.46 2.08
N THR A 33 22.27 14.30 2.21
CA THR A 33 21.26 14.19 3.28
C THR A 33 20.24 13.08 2.98
N VAL A 34 19.83 12.91 1.72
CA VAL A 34 18.99 11.80 1.25
C VAL A 34 19.76 10.47 1.36
N SER A 35 21.04 10.46 1.00
CA SER A 35 21.93 9.30 1.12
C SER A 35 22.13 8.85 2.57
N HIS A 36 22.29 9.78 3.53
CA HIS A 36 22.43 9.42 4.95
C HIS A 36 21.13 8.84 5.55
N ARG A 37 19.95 9.26 5.05
CA ARG A 37 18.66 8.71 5.52
C ARG A 37 18.27 7.41 4.85
N ALA A 38 18.80 7.10 3.66
CA ALA A 38 18.52 5.85 2.96
C ALA A 38 18.88 4.59 3.77
N TYR A 39 19.84 4.71 4.71
CA TYR A 39 20.25 3.63 5.61
C TYR A 39 19.76 3.79 7.06
N ALA A 40 18.88 4.77 7.32
CA ALA A 40 18.28 4.94 8.63
C ALA A 40 17.22 3.86 8.88
N SER A 41 17.21 3.28 10.09
CA SER A 41 16.15 2.36 10.53
C SER A 41 14.94 3.07 11.13
N GLN A 42 14.99 4.41 11.21
CA GLN A 42 13.92 5.22 11.77
C GLN A 42 12.91 5.57 10.68
N ASN A 43 11.65 5.16 10.89
CA ASN A 43 10.54 5.53 10.01
C ASN A 43 10.04 6.95 10.30
N ASP A 44 9.48 7.58 9.28
CA ASP A 44 8.66 8.78 9.45
C ASP A 44 7.45 8.51 10.34
N ALA A 45 6.94 9.57 10.97
CA ALA A 45 5.65 9.50 11.65
C ALA A 45 4.52 9.23 10.64
N ILE A 46 3.59 8.37 11.03
CA ILE A 46 2.42 7.98 10.22
C ILE A 46 1.18 8.20 11.08
N ASP A 47 0.17 8.87 10.54
CA ASP A 47 -1.10 9.07 11.23
C ASP A 47 -1.94 7.77 11.25
N ALA A 48 -2.93 7.72 12.15
CA ALA A 48 -3.74 6.53 12.35
C ALA A 48 -4.59 6.15 11.12
N ALA A 49 -5.03 7.12 10.32
CA ALA A 49 -5.82 6.85 9.13
C ALA A 49 -4.95 6.21 8.04
N THR A 50 -3.76 6.75 7.79
CA THR A 50 -2.79 6.14 6.87
C THR A 50 -2.40 4.73 7.32
N PHE A 51 -2.13 4.52 8.62
CA PHE A 51 -1.78 3.20 9.14
C PHE A 51 -2.92 2.18 8.99
N ARG A 52 -4.17 2.62 9.17
CA ARG A 52 -5.37 1.81 8.93
C ARG A 52 -5.44 1.33 7.49
N GLU A 53 -5.18 2.20 6.52
CA GLU A 53 -5.21 1.82 5.10
C GLU A 53 -4.05 0.88 4.72
N ILE A 54 -2.87 1.05 5.30
CA ILE A 54 -1.77 0.07 5.18
C ILE A 54 -2.23 -1.32 5.68
N ALA A 55 -2.93 -1.37 6.82
CA ALA A 55 -3.45 -2.61 7.37
C ALA A 55 -4.56 -3.22 6.50
N ARG A 56 -5.46 -2.40 5.94
CA ARG A 56 -6.50 -2.86 5.00
C ARG A 56 -5.87 -3.43 3.73
N PHE A 57 -4.90 -2.73 3.15
CA PHE A 57 -4.17 -3.19 1.95
C PHE A 57 -3.45 -4.53 2.21
N ARG A 58 -2.80 -4.69 3.38
CA ARG A 58 -2.24 -5.98 3.80
C ARG A 58 -3.33 -7.06 3.82
N SER A 59 -4.49 -6.76 4.39
CA SER A 59 -5.57 -7.76 4.46
C SER A 59 -6.12 -8.12 3.07
N VAL A 60 -6.17 -7.16 2.14
CA VAL A 60 -6.55 -7.40 0.73
C VAL A 60 -5.58 -8.38 0.09
N VAL A 61 -4.27 -8.12 0.17
CA VAL A 61 -3.24 -9.00 -0.38
C VAL A 61 -3.36 -10.42 0.20
N LEU A 62 -3.57 -10.54 1.52
CA LEU A 62 -3.75 -11.85 2.15
C LEU A 62 -5.01 -12.56 1.67
N ALA A 63 -6.13 -11.85 1.48
CA ALA A 63 -7.37 -12.44 0.97
C ALA A 63 -7.20 -12.94 -0.48
N LEU A 64 -6.54 -12.16 -1.35
CA LEU A 64 -6.24 -12.58 -2.72
C LEU A 64 -5.41 -13.86 -2.74
N VAL A 65 -4.33 -13.91 -1.94
CA VAL A 65 -3.46 -15.09 -1.84
C VAL A 65 -4.21 -16.30 -1.30
N GLN A 66 -5.00 -16.13 -0.24
CA GLN A 66 -5.79 -17.22 0.36
C GLN A 66 -6.79 -17.85 -0.63
N HIS A 67 -7.22 -17.10 -1.63
CA HIS A 67 -8.16 -17.55 -2.66
C HIS A 67 -7.51 -17.82 -4.02
N GLY A 68 -6.17 -17.79 -4.11
CA GLY A 68 -5.44 -18.12 -5.33
C GLY A 68 -5.60 -17.11 -6.47
N LEU A 69 -5.93 -15.85 -6.14
CA LEU A 69 -6.00 -14.76 -7.12
C LEU A 69 -4.62 -14.10 -7.33
N PRO A 70 -4.37 -13.51 -8.51
CA PRO A 70 -3.14 -12.79 -8.77
C PRO A 70 -3.00 -11.56 -7.88
N VAL A 71 -1.76 -11.25 -7.51
CA VAL A 71 -1.39 -10.04 -6.76
C VAL A 71 -0.60 -9.12 -7.69
N ASP A 72 -1.32 -8.55 -8.65
CA ASP A 72 -0.83 -7.51 -9.56
C ASP A 72 -1.53 -6.17 -9.28
N GLU A 73 -1.06 -5.11 -9.93
CA GLU A 73 -1.53 -3.74 -9.68
C GLU A 73 -3.04 -3.59 -9.92
N ASP A 74 -3.57 -4.10 -11.03
CA ASP A 74 -5.00 -4.00 -11.36
C ASP A 74 -5.86 -4.74 -10.34
N THR A 75 -5.52 -6.01 -10.08
CA THR A 75 -6.29 -6.88 -9.18
C THR A 75 -6.29 -6.32 -7.76
N VAL A 76 -5.14 -5.88 -7.27
CA VAL A 76 -5.03 -5.31 -5.92
C VAL A 76 -5.75 -3.97 -5.83
N THR A 77 -5.68 -3.11 -6.86
CA THR A 77 -6.38 -1.81 -6.87
C THR A 77 -7.89 -2.00 -6.81
N ARG A 78 -8.44 -2.89 -7.65
CA ARG A 78 -9.87 -3.22 -7.64
C ARG A 78 -10.30 -3.86 -6.32
N ALA A 79 -9.52 -4.78 -5.79
CA ALA A 79 -9.79 -5.44 -4.52
C ALA A 79 -9.75 -4.46 -3.34
N TYR A 80 -8.82 -3.51 -3.35
CA TYR A 80 -8.77 -2.47 -2.34
C TYR A 80 -9.99 -1.55 -2.41
N ALA A 81 -10.41 -1.12 -3.61
CA ALA A 81 -11.62 -0.32 -3.77
C ALA A 81 -12.87 -1.06 -3.26
N ALA A 82 -13.02 -2.34 -3.58
CA ALA A 82 -14.11 -3.17 -3.06
C ALA A 82 -14.04 -3.33 -1.53
N ALA A 83 -12.85 -3.48 -0.96
CA ALA A 83 -12.68 -3.56 0.49
C ALA A 83 -13.04 -2.25 1.21
N VAL A 84 -12.74 -1.09 0.61
CA VAL A 84 -13.14 0.25 1.11
C VAL A 84 -14.66 0.40 1.09
N ASP A 85 -15.32 -0.07 0.03
CA ASP A 85 -16.79 -0.06 -0.06
C ASP A 85 -17.43 -0.98 1.01
N MET A 86 -16.91 -2.20 1.15
CA MET A 86 -17.33 -3.14 2.20
C MET A 86 -17.13 -2.56 3.62
N ALA A 87 -16.06 -1.78 3.82
CA ALA A 87 -15.72 -1.12 5.07
C ALA A 87 -16.75 -0.08 5.50
N ALA A 88 -17.32 0.66 4.55
CA ALA A 88 -18.36 1.67 4.82
C ALA A 88 -19.63 1.08 5.48
N HIS A 89 -19.80 -0.23 5.38
CA HIS A 89 -20.97 -0.96 5.86
C HIS A 89 -20.69 -1.91 7.04
N ALA A 90 -19.49 -1.87 7.64
CA ALA A 90 -19.09 -2.81 8.70
C ALA A 90 -18.30 -2.15 9.85
N PRO A 91 -18.49 -2.60 11.11
CA PRO A 91 -17.77 -2.07 12.27
C PRO A 91 -16.32 -2.56 12.40
N ASP A 92 -16.00 -3.72 11.80
CA ASP A 92 -14.63 -4.21 11.63
C ASP A 92 -14.36 -4.35 10.14
N ASP A 93 -13.50 -3.48 9.65
CA ASP A 93 -13.36 -3.14 8.24
C ASP A 93 -11.93 -3.31 7.71
N ILE A 94 -11.04 -3.80 8.56
CA ILE A 94 -9.64 -4.08 8.23
C ILE A 94 -9.48 -5.57 7.93
N TYR A 95 -10.07 -6.45 8.74
CA TYR A 95 -9.86 -7.89 8.59
C TYR A 95 -10.78 -8.50 7.52
N LEU A 96 -10.15 -9.02 6.46
CA LEU A 96 -10.78 -9.67 5.30
C LEU A 96 -10.54 -11.19 5.26
N GLY A 97 -10.31 -11.83 6.41
CA GLY A 97 -10.24 -13.29 6.47
C GLY A 97 -11.61 -13.95 6.44
N GLY A 98 -11.61 -15.27 6.22
CA GLY A 98 -12.83 -16.10 6.27
C GLY A 98 -13.91 -15.65 5.28
N ASP A 99 -15.13 -15.43 5.78
CA ASP A 99 -16.30 -15.11 4.96
C ASP A 99 -16.18 -13.77 4.23
N ARG A 100 -15.48 -12.78 4.83
CA ARG A 100 -15.27 -11.49 4.20
C ARG A 100 -14.35 -11.59 2.99
N GLY A 101 -13.27 -12.37 3.10
CA GLY A 101 -12.38 -12.66 1.98
C GLY A 101 -13.12 -13.32 0.83
N ARG A 102 -13.99 -14.29 1.12
CA ARG A 102 -14.85 -14.93 0.10
C ARG A 102 -15.78 -13.92 -0.60
N ARG A 103 -16.39 -13.00 0.16
CA ARG A 103 -17.26 -11.95 -0.42
C ARG A 103 -16.48 -10.95 -1.28
N LEU A 104 -15.28 -10.57 -0.85
CA LEU A 104 -14.39 -9.71 -1.62
C LEU A 104 -14.09 -10.35 -2.98
N VAL A 105 -13.68 -11.64 -2.97
CA VAL A 105 -13.39 -12.38 -4.20
C VAL A 105 -14.62 -12.49 -5.10
N ALA A 106 -15.79 -12.78 -4.53
CA ALA A 106 -17.03 -12.83 -5.30
C ALA A 106 -17.35 -11.49 -5.98
N ALA A 107 -17.09 -10.36 -5.32
CA ALA A 107 -17.26 -9.02 -5.90
C ALA A 107 -16.30 -8.78 -7.08
N LEU A 108 -15.10 -9.37 -7.06
CA LEU A 108 -14.12 -9.25 -8.14
C LEU A 108 -14.44 -10.11 -9.37
N SER A 109 -15.09 -11.25 -9.17
CA SER A 109 -15.48 -12.18 -10.25
C SER A 109 -16.84 -11.86 -10.86
N GLY A 110 -17.61 -10.94 -10.26
CA GLY A 110 -19.00 -10.63 -10.63
C GLY A 110 -19.22 -9.25 -11.25
N SER A 111 -18.20 -8.65 -11.87
CA SER A 111 -18.30 -7.38 -12.63
C SER A 111 -18.07 -7.61 -14.12
#